data_AF-A0A350NZ35-F1
#
_entry.id   AF-A0A350NZ35-F1
#
_cell.length_a   1.000
_cell.length_b   1.000
_cell.length_c   1.000
_cell.angle_alpha   90.00
_cell.angle_beta   90.00
_cell.angle_gamma   90.00
#
_symmetry.space_group_name_H-M   'P 1'
#
loop_
_entity.id
_entity.type
_entity.pdbx_description
1 polymer ?
#
loop_
_entity_poly.entity_id
_entity_poly.type
_entity_poly.pdbx_seq_one_letter_code
_entity_poly.pdbx_strand_id
1 'polypeptide(L)'
;MQQLFKDQTTIHVESYPAKIDVEFRRAAVRIQTPSTPMPDEDNYDSASVEALNRIIAATASAGTHLLTFTAAPTDLVVGHQYVVSTTDQEPNFVVKVSRVISSTQVQLQDPLPQEVPASSRIKGFRFSKELTAEQVKNEGQCIARWRGEDGDRNYYYWDEPFLIVRVATNYHLTSDKLERLYPLVLRLRPEDQTLAEIIEASWENYLRPDLESKGIRPNQIKSWERLDPAHAAACVYHLVVTDERQDPGFVEQWRTMYAHQLDLLFASVFFWYDDNDSETPGISDHDFRQREIFR
;
A
#
# COMPACT_ATOMS: atom_id res chain seq x y z
N MET A 1 -3.26 -2.47 1.84
CA MET A 1 -3.92 -1.46 2.69
C MET A 1 -4.13 -0.21 1.84
N GLN A 2 -5.37 0.23 1.66
CA GLN A 2 -5.71 1.40 0.85
C GLN A 2 -5.19 2.69 1.54
N GLN A 3 -4.60 3.62 0.78
CA GLN A 3 -4.24 4.96 1.28
C GLN A 3 -5.20 6.00 0.69
N LEU A 4 -5.71 6.88 1.56
CA LEU A 4 -6.69 7.90 1.23
C LEU A 4 -6.13 9.29 1.57
N PHE A 5 -6.27 10.25 0.66
CA PHE A 5 -5.67 11.57 0.81
C PHE A 5 -6.62 12.56 1.48
N LYS A 6 -6.23 13.08 2.64
CA LYS A 6 -7.03 14.02 3.45
C LYS A 6 -7.54 15.25 2.69
N ASP A 7 -6.77 15.76 1.73
CA ASP A 7 -7.09 17.01 1.01
C ASP A 7 -7.92 16.80 -0.27
N GLN A 8 -8.38 15.57 -0.55
CA GLN A 8 -9.27 15.31 -1.68
C GLN A 8 -10.70 15.77 -1.36
N THR A 9 -11.36 16.37 -2.35
CA THR A 9 -12.76 16.83 -2.21
C THR A 9 -13.76 15.71 -2.01
N THR A 10 -13.42 14.49 -2.44
CA THR A 10 -14.24 13.29 -2.36
C THR A 10 -13.30 12.11 -2.16
N ILE A 11 -13.45 11.42 -1.04
CA ILE A 11 -12.58 10.30 -0.64
C ILE A 11 -13.45 9.07 -0.49
N HIS A 12 -13.20 8.03 -1.28
CA HIS A 12 -13.94 6.78 -1.17
C HIS A 12 -13.09 5.71 -0.49
N VAL A 13 -13.62 5.12 0.59
CA VAL A 13 -13.14 3.81 1.04
C VAL A 13 -13.83 2.76 0.17
N GLU A 14 -13.02 1.85 -0.37
CA GLU A 14 -13.50 0.75 -1.21
C GLU A 14 -13.21 -0.59 -0.53
N SER A 15 -14.05 -1.58 -0.77
CA SER A 15 -13.76 -2.94 -0.38
C SER A 15 -14.40 -3.94 -1.35
N TYR A 16 -13.85 -5.14 -1.35
CA TYR A 16 -14.23 -6.23 -2.23
C TYR A 16 -14.48 -7.46 -1.33
N PRO A 17 -15.69 -8.03 -1.34
CA PRO A 17 -16.02 -9.15 -0.47
C PRO A 17 -15.17 -10.38 -0.78
N ALA A 18 -14.74 -11.09 0.27
CA ALA A 18 -14.01 -12.36 0.13
C ALA A 18 -14.90 -13.50 -0.42
N LYS A 19 -16.22 -13.42 -0.18
CA LYS A 19 -17.21 -14.34 -0.76
C LYS A 19 -17.76 -13.76 -2.05
N ILE A 20 -17.21 -14.18 -3.17
CA ILE A 20 -17.56 -13.67 -4.51
C ILE A 20 -18.63 -14.52 -5.21
N ASP A 21 -18.96 -15.68 -4.67
CA ASP A 21 -20.02 -16.59 -5.11
C ASP A 21 -21.42 -16.13 -4.68
N VAL A 22 -21.50 -15.06 -3.88
CA VAL A 22 -22.75 -14.47 -3.39
C VAL A 22 -23.10 -13.22 -4.19
N GLU A 23 -24.31 -13.17 -4.72
CA GLU A 23 -24.85 -11.98 -5.37
C GLU A 23 -25.37 -10.98 -4.32
N PHE A 24 -24.58 -9.95 -4.05
CA PHE A 24 -24.96 -8.91 -3.09
C PHE A 24 -25.92 -7.89 -3.69
N ARG A 25 -26.97 -7.55 -2.94
CA ARG A 25 -27.97 -6.55 -3.35
C ARG A 25 -27.85 -5.24 -2.58
N ARG A 26 -27.31 -5.29 -1.36
CA ARG A 26 -27.15 -4.12 -0.50
C ARG A 26 -25.82 -4.16 0.23
N ALA A 27 -25.26 -2.98 0.46
CA ALA A 27 -24.09 -2.80 1.31
C ALA A 27 -24.36 -1.73 2.36
N ALA A 28 -23.72 -1.96 3.49
CA ALA A 28 -23.72 -1.10 4.65
C ALA A 28 -22.31 -1.10 5.23
N VAL A 29 -21.89 0.01 5.86
CA VAL A 29 -20.56 0.13 6.44
C VAL A 29 -20.58 0.87 7.77
N ARG A 30 -19.67 0.49 8.67
CA ARG A 30 -19.29 1.27 9.85
C ARG A 30 -17.81 1.61 9.75
N ILE A 31 -17.45 2.84 10.10
CA ILE A 31 -16.11 3.35 9.86
C ILE A 31 -15.54 3.89 11.17
N GLN A 32 -14.38 3.36 11.54
CA GLN A 32 -13.54 3.90 12.60
C GLN A 32 -12.37 4.65 11.98
N THR A 33 -12.17 5.88 12.44
CA THR A 33 -11.03 6.72 12.09
C THR A 33 -10.39 7.26 13.37
N PRO A 34 -9.20 7.89 13.32
CA PRO A 34 -8.64 8.57 14.48
C PRO A 34 -9.52 9.72 15.00
N SER A 35 -10.37 10.31 14.14
CA SER A 35 -11.30 11.39 14.51
C SER A 35 -12.67 10.90 14.98
N THR A 36 -13.08 9.71 14.57
CA THR A 36 -14.45 9.19 14.80
C THR A 36 -14.40 7.76 15.32
N PRO A 37 -14.93 7.46 16.53
CA PRO A 37 -14.99 6.10 17.03
C PRO A 37 -15.90 5.23 16.14
N MET A 38 -15.70 3.91 16.17
CA MET A 38 -16.57 2.98 15.47
C MET A 38 -18.02 3.13 15.97
N PRO A 39 -19.01 3.34 15.09
CA PRO A 39 -20.42 3.33 15.48
C PRO A 39 -20.85 1.99 16.11
N ASP A 40 -21.91 2.03 16.93
CA ASP A 40 -22.52 0.84 17.54
C ASP A 40 -22.94 -0.22 16.50
N GLU A 41 -23.13 -1.47 16.94
CA GLU A 41 -23.38 -2.62 16.06
C GLU A 41 -24.63 -2.49 15.18
N ASP A 42 -25.61 -1.70 15.59
CA ASP A 42 -26.83 -1.50 14.82
C ASP A 42 -26.78 -0.28 13.89
N ASN A 43 -25.73 0.55 13.99
CA ASN A 43 -25.67 1.84 13.29
C ASN A 43 -24.74 1.79 12.07
N TYR A 44 -25.20 1.12 11.02
CA TYR A 44 -24.50 1.10 9.72
C TYR A 44 -24.99 2.22 8.81
N ASP A 45 -24.05 2.90 8.17
CA ASP A 45 -24.34 3.79 7.06
C ASP A 45 -24.60 2.99 5.78
N SER A 46 -25.45 3.51 4.90
CA SER A 46 -25.60 2.97 3.55
C SER A 46 -24.30 3.12 2.77
N ALA A 47 -23.97 2.09 2.00
CA ALA A 47 -22.87 2.08 1.05
C ALA A 47 -23.34 1.65 -0.34
N SER A 48 -22.55 1.99 -1.34
CA SER A 48 -22.84 1.64 -2.73
C SER A 48 -22.37 0.23 -3.01
N VAL A 49 -23.15 -0.53 -3.79
CA VAL A 49 -22.75 -1.80 -4.38
C VAL A 49 -22.71 -1.60 -5.88
N GLU A 50 -21.52 -1.74 -6.45
CA GLU A 50 -21.33 -1.78 -7.90
C GLU A 50 -21.04 -3.22 -8.32
N ALA A 51 -21.92 -3.76 -9.17
CA ALA A 51 -21.71 -5.06 -9.77
C ALA A 51 -20.80 -4.91 -10.99
N LEU A 52 -19.60 -5.48 -10.89
CA LEU A 52 -18.70 -5.66 -12.02
C LEU A 52 -19.23 -6.78 -12.90
N ASN A 53 -19.34 -6.52 -14.20
CA ASN A 53 -19.80 -7.50 -15.19
C ASN A 53 -19.14 -7.21 -16.54
N ARG A 54 -17.96 -7.79 -16.78
CA ARG A 54 -17.16 -7.55 -17.99
C ARG A 54 -17.19 -8.76 -18.91
N ILE A 55 -17.23 -8.49 -20.23
CA ILE A 55 -17.29 -9.50 -21.27
C ILE A 55 -15.88 -9.82 -21.77
N ILE A 56 -15.53 -11.09 -21.72
CA ILE A 56 -14.28 -11.66 -22.23
C ILE A 56 -14.34 -11.66 -23.77
N ALA A 57 -13.38 -11.02 -24.42
CA ALA A 57 -13.39 -10.79 -25.86
C ALA A 57 -12.93 -12.00 -26.68
N ALA A 58 -12.00 -12.77 -26.15
CA ALA A 58 -11.37 -13.87 -26.86
C ALA A 58 -11.37 -15.14 -26.00
N THR A 59 -11.53 -16.28 -26.65
CA THR A 59 -11.42 -17.58 -26.00
C THR A 59 -10.06 -17.72 -25.34
N ALA A 60 -10.05 -18.15 -24.08
CA ALA A 60 -8.87 -18.38 -23.29
C ALA A 60 -8.79 -19.87 -22.93
N SER A 61 -7.74 -20.55 -23.38
CA SER A 61 -7.56 -21.99 -23.14
C SER A 61 -7.28 -22.31 -21.67
N ALA A 62 -7.66 -23.51 -21.23
CA ALA A 62 -7.25 -24.03 -19.93
C ALA A 62 -5.71 -23.95 -19.79
N GLY A 63 -5.23 -23.63 -18.59
CA GLY A 63 -3.80 -23.47 -18.31
C GLY A 63 -3.22 -22.07 -18.60
N THR A 64 -3.96 -21.17 -19.25
CA THR A 64 -3.47 -19.80 -19.49
C THR A 64 -3.61 -18.91 -18.26
N HIS A 65 -2.74 -17.92 -18.14
CA HIS A 65 -2.79 -16.87 -17.12
C HIS A 65 -3.38 -15.56 -17.65
N LEU A 66 -3.95 -15.54 -18.86
CA LEU A 66 -4.34 -14.30 -19.53
C LEU A 66 -5.82 -14.30 -19.88
N LEU A 67 -6.52 -13.23 -19.48
CA LEU A 67 -7.85 -12.89 -19.97
C LEU A 67 -7.79 -11.61 -20.80
N THR A 68 -8.53 -11.60 -21.90
CA THR A 68 -8.68 -10.43 -22.78
C THR A 68 -10.14 -9.97 -22.76
N PHE A 69 -10.37 -8.67 -22.60
CA PHE A 69 -11.68 -8.05 -22.46
C PHE A 69 -12.03 -7.19 -23.67
N THR A 70 -13.35 -7.00 -23.88
CA THR A 70 -13.89 -6.19 -24.99
C THR A 70 -13.70 -4.68 -24.78
N ALA A 71 -13.50 -4.26 -23.54
CA ALA A 71 -13.28 -2.88 -23.14
C ALA A 71 -12.29 -2.81 -21.99
N ALA A 72 -11.88 -1.60 -21.61
CA ALA A 72 -10.89 -1.43 -20.57
C ALA A 72 -11.36 -1.92 -19.20
N PRO A 73 -10.58 -2.81 -18.53
CA PRO A 73 -10.93 -3.36 -17.22
C PRO A 73 -10.54 -2.38 -16.10
N THR A 74 -10.99 -1.12 -16.19
CA THR A 74 -10.62 -0.04 -15.24
C THR A 74 -11.09 -0.29 -13.80
N ASP A 75 -12.00 -1.25 -13.65
CA ASP A 75 -12.72 -1.68 -12.45
C ASP A 75 -12.21 -3.04 -11.93
N LEU A 76 -11.27 -3.70 -12.63
CA LEU A 76 -10.55 -4.86 -12.10
C LEU A 76 -9.34 -4.41 -11.30
N VAL A 77 -9.28 -4.82 -10.04
CA VAL A 77 -8.22 -4.46 -9.09
C VAL A 77 -7.26 -5.63 -8.89
N VAL A 78 -5.97 -5.31 -8.94
CA VAL A 78 -4.90 -6.29 -8.71
C VAL A 78 -5.00 -6.87 -7.30
N GLY A 79 -4.85 -8.18 -7.19
CA GLY A 79 -4.96 -8.92 -5.93
C GLY A 79 -6.38 -9.39 -5.59
N HIS A 80 -7.40 -8.98 -6.36
CA HIS A 80 -8.79 -9.34 -6.06
C HIS A 80 -9.27 -10.57 -6.81
N GLN A 81 -10.21 -11.27 -6.18
CA GLN A 81 -10.87 -12.45 -6.73
C GLN A 81 -12.16 -12.06 -7.46
N TYR A 82 -12.45 -12.78 -8.54
CA TYR A 82 -13.61 -12.57 -9.40
C TYR A 82 -14.17 -13.92 -9.85
N VAL A 83 -15.47 -13.97 -10.13
CA VAL A 83 -16.13 -15.16 -10.65
C VAL A 83 -16.14 -15.11 -12.16
N VAL A 84 -15.59 -16.13 -12.81
CA VAL A 84 -15.78 -16.35 -14.25
C VAL A 84 -17.04 -17.19 -14.43
N SER A 85 -18.00 -16.60 -15.14
CA SER A 85 -19.25 -17.22 -15.52
C SER A 85 -19.22 -17.47 -17.03
N THR A 86 -19.09 -18.75 -17.39
CA THR A 86 -19.17 -19.17 -18.78
C THR A 86 -20.64 -19.45 -19.11
N THR A 87 -21.09 -19.04 -20.29
CA THR A 87 -22.50 -19.14 -20.69
C THR A 87 -23.01 -20.58 -20.82
N ASP A 88 -22.09 -21.54 -20.98
CA ASP A 88 -22.40 -22.89 -21.45
C ASP A 88 -21.82 -24.00 -20.55
N GLN A 89 -21.02 -23.66 -19.54
CA GLN A 89 -20.40 -24.63 -18.61
C GLN A 89 -20.51 -24.16 -17.16
N GLU A 90 -21.36 -24.83 -16.38
CA GLU A 90 -21.20 -24.91 -14.93
C GLU A 90 -20.13 -25.99 -14.62
N PRO A 91 -19.28 -25.80 -13.59
CA PRO A 91 -19.38 -24.77 -12.56
C PRO A 91 -18.67 -23.45 -12.91
N ASN A 92 -19.25 -22.34 -12.46
CA ASN A 92 -18.51 -21.08 -12.32
C ASN A 92 -17.26 -21.29 -11.45
N PHE A 93 -16.19 -20.54 -11.71
CA PHE A 93 -14.95 -20.66 -10.94
C PHE A 93 -14.33 -19.31 -10.64
N VAL A 94 -13.48 -19.29 -9.62
CA VAL A 94 -12.81 -18.09 -9.12
C VAL A 94 -11.47 -17.89 -9.81
N VAL A 95 -11.19 -16.65 -10.20
CA VAL A 95 -9.87 -16.22 -10.65
C VAL A 95 -9.39 -15.04 -9.82
N LYS A 96 -8.08 -14.91 -9.63
CA LYS A 96 -7.47 -13.77 -8.95
C LYS A 96 -6.62 -12.98 -9.92
N VAL A 97 -6.82 -11.66 -9.98
CA VAL A 97 -6.03 -10.78 -10.85
C VAL A 97 -4.65 -10.56 -10.24
N SER A 98 -3.58 -10.81 -10.98
CA SER A 98 -2.21 -10.53 -10.56
C SER A 98 -1.66 -9.25 -11.15
N ARG A 99 -2.09 -8.87 -12.36
CA ARG A 99 -1.61 -7.66 -13.04
C ARG A 99 -2.56 -7.21 -14.13
N VAL A 100 -2.74 -5.90 -14.31
CA VAL A 100 -3.33 -5.34 -15.54
C VAL A 100 -2.17 -5.07 -16.51
N ILE A 101 -2.13 -5.81 -17.62
CA ILE A 101 -1.02 -5.74 -18.59
C ILE A 101 -1.22 -4.57 -19.55
N SER A 102 -2.45 -4.39 -20.00
CA SER A 102 -2.80 -3.37 -21.00
C SER A 102 -4.23 -2.89 -20.78
N SER A 103 -4.67 -1.98 -21.65
CA SER A 103 -6.05 -1.49 -21.65
C SER A 103 -7.09 -2.57 -21.95
N THR A 104 -6.74 -3.81 -22.30
CA THR A 104 -7.73 -4.89 -22.53
C THR A 104 -7.31 -6.23 -21.96
N GLN A 105 -6.13 -6.32 -21.35
CA GLN A 105 -5.57 -7.60 -20.92
C GLN A 105 -5.21 -7.60 -19.45
N VAL A 106 -5.55 -8.70 -18.79
CA VAL A 106 -5.29 -8.92 -17.38
C VAL A 106 -4.62 -10.27 -17.20
N GLN A 107 -3.55 -10.26 -16.42
CA GLN A 107 -2.87 -11.44 -15.95
C GLN A 107 -3.55 -11.96 -14.68
N LEU A 108 -3.72 -13.27 -14.61
CA LEU A 108 -4.23 -14.00 -13.47
C LEU A 108 -3.07 -14.52 -12.62
N GLN A 109 -3.30 -14.65 -11.32
CA GLN A 109 -2.35 -15.27 -10.40
C GLN A 109 -2.17 -16.75 -10.73
N ASP A 110 -3.28 -17.48 -10.81
CA ASP A 110 -3.31 -18.91 -11.10
C ASP A 110 -3.78 -19.18 -12.54
N PRO A 111 -3.32 -20.27 -13.18
CA PRO A 111 -3.76 -20.61 -14.52
C PRO A 111 -5.25 -20.98 -14.52
N LEU A 112 -5.93 -20.72 -15.64
CA LEU A 112 -7.35 -21.08 -15.78
C LEU A 112 -7.55 -22.60 -15.62
N PRO A 113 -8.47 -23.04 -14.74
CA PRO A 113 -8.73 -24.47 -14.53
C PRO A 113 -9.42 -25.13 -15.72
N GLN A 114 -10.11 -24.34 -16.55
CA GLN A 114 -10.82 -24.79 -17.74
C GLN A 114 -10.83 -23.71 -18.83
N GLU A 115 -11.25 -24.08 -20.04
CA GLU A 115 -11.40 -23.14 -21.15
C GLU A 115 -12.51 -22.11 -20.84
N VAL A 116 -12.27 -20.85 -21.22
CA VAL A 116 -13.23 -19.76 -21.11
C VAL A 116 -13.57 -19.28 -22.50
N PRO A 117 -14.77 -19.58 -23.02
CA PRO A 117 -15.21 -19.12 -24.33
C PRO A 117 -15.27 -17.59 -24.41
N ALA A 118 -15.05 -17.04 -25.61
CA ALA A 118 -15.39 -15.65 -25.89
C ALA A 118 -16.86 -15.37 -25.52
N SER A 119 -17.17 -14.14 -25.12
CA SER A 119 -18.46 -13.69 -24.57
C SER A 119 -18.80 -14.19 -23.16
N SER A 120 -17.94 -15.00 -22.53
CA SER A 120 -18.03 -15.30 -21.09
C SER A 120 -17.92 -14.01 -20.26
N ARG A 121 -18.42 -14.05 -19.03
CA ARG A 121 -18.45 -12.89 -18.14
C ARG A 121 -17.54 -13.09 -16.94
N ILE A 122 -16.77 -12.06 -16.59
CA ILE A 122 -16.17 -11.95 -15.26
C ILE A 122 -17.07 -11.06 -14.41
N LYS A 123 -17.40 -11.54 -13.21
CA LYS A 123 -18.30 -10.89 -12.25
C LYS A 123 -17.55 -10.61 -10.95
N GLY A 124 -17.92 -9.52 -10.30
CA GLY A 124 -17.44 -9.16 -8.97
C GLY A 124 -18.30 -8.07 -8.36
N PHE A 125 -18.05 -7.76 -7.10
CA PHE A 125 -18.72 -6.67 -6.41
C PHE A 125 -17.68 -5.73 -5.85
N ARG A 126 -17.87 -4.43 -6.11
CA ARG A 126 -17.13 -3.35 -5.48
C ARG A 126 -18.06 -2.61 -4.54
N PHE A 127 -17.68 -2.56 -3.28
CA PHE A 127 -18.40 -1.79 -2.27
C PHE A 127 -17.67 -0.47 -2.05
N SER A 128 -18.41 0.63 -1.97
CA SER A 128 -17.79 1.94 -1.78
C SER A 128 -18.61 2.84 -0.88
N LYS A 129 -17.91 3.66 -0.10
CA LYS A 129 -18.49 4.70 0.75
C LYS A 129 -17.62 5.95 0.68
N GLU A 130 -18.26 7.08 0.39
CA GLU A 130 -17.62 8.39 0.55
C GLU A 130 -17.45 8.72 2.04
N LEU A 131 -16.24 9.09 2.42
CA LEU A 131 -15.91 9.55 3.76
C LEU A 131 -16.31 11.01 3.92
N THR A 132 -16.85 11.35 5.08
CA THR A 132 -17.18 12.73 5.46
C THR A 132 -15.92 13.51 5.85
N ALA A 133 -16.00 14.85 5.78
CA ALA A 133 -14.91 15.73 6.20
C ALA A 133 -14.44 15.49 7.65
N GLU A 134 -15.36 15.13 8.56
CA GLU A 134 -14.99 14.84 9.96
C GLU A 134 -14.24 13.51 10.09
N GLN A 135 -14.58 12.50 9.28
CA GLN A 135 -13.89 11.20 9.27
C GLN A 135 -12.45 11.32 8.75
N VAL A 136 -12.17 12.27 7.86
CA VAL A 136 -10.82 12.46 7.27
C VAL A 136 -10.01 13.55 7.95
N LYS A 137 -10.52 14.10 9.05
CA LYS A 137 -9.90 15.24 9.75
C LYS A 137 -8.52 14.91 10.32
N ASN A 138 -8.32 13.72 10.88
CA ASN A 138 -7.02 13.29 11.42
C ASN A 138 -6.43 12.14 10.61
N GLU A 139 -5.11 12.14 10.50
CA GLU A 139 -4.34 11.11 9.80
C GLU A 139 -4.19 9.85 10.68
N GLY A 140 -4.11 8.68 10.05
CA GLY A 140 -3.83 7.45 10.77
C GLY A 140 -4.57 6.21 10.26
N GLN A 141 -4.41 5.12 11.02
CA GLN A 141 -4.99 3.82 10.71
C GLN A 141 -6.48 3.85 10.98
N CYS A 142 -7.23 3.30 10.03
CA CYS A 142 -8.67 3.26 10.02
C CYS A 142 -9.15 1.86 9.69
N ILE A 143 -10.39 1.55 10.05
CA ILE A 143 -11.03 0.27 9.75
C ILE A 143 -12.44 0.55 9.24
N ALA A 144 -12.78 -0.02 8.09
CA ALA A 144 -14.15 -0.07 7.58
C ALA A 144 -14.70 -1.48 7.79
N ARG A 145 -15.76 -1.60 8.59
CA ARG A 145 -16.48 -2.85 8.79
C ARG A 145 -17.68 -2.89 7.85
N TRP A 146 -17.63 -3.77 6.87
CA TRP A 146 -18.63 -3.91 5.83
C TRP A 146 -19.68 -4.94 6.22
N ARG A 147 -20.90 -4.71 5.74
CA ARG A 147 -22.02 -5.64 5.78
C ARG A 147 -22.64 -5.74 4.38
N GLY A 148 -22.51 -6.89 3.75
CA GLY A 148 -23.25 -7.24 2.52
C GLY A 148 -24.49 -8.05 2.82
N GLU A 149 -25.59 -7.77 2.12
CA GLU A 149 -26.84 -8.57 2.15
C GLU A 149 -27.08 -9.21 0.78
N ASP A 150 -27.36 -10.52 0.76
CA ASP A 150 -27.68 -11.27 -0.46
C ASP A 150 -29.18 -11.21 -0.84
N GLY A 151 -29.57 -11.97 -1.86
CA GLY A 151 -30.97 -12.08 -2.26
C GLY A 151 -31.91 -12.73 -1.23
N ASP A 152 -31.36 -13.57 -0.37
CA ASP A 152 -32.06 -14.36 0.65
C ASP A 152 -32.05 -13.69 2.04
N ARG A 153 -31.49 -12.48 2.13
CA ARG A 153 -31.31 -11.68 3.36
C ARG A 153 -30.29 -12.27 4.35
N ASN A 154 -29.35 -13.07 3.87
CA ASN A 154 -28.20 -13.44 4.67
C ASN A 154 -27.20 -12.27 4.70
N TYR A 155 -26.61 -12.05 5.87
CA TYR A 155 -25.62 -11.00 6.08
C TYR A 155 -24.21 -11.56 6.14
N TYR A 156 -23.30 -10.87 5.48
CA TYR A 156 -21.88 -11.19 5.42
C TYR A 156 -21.08 -9.99 5.90
N TYR A 157 -20.13 -10.24 6.79
CA TYR A 157 -19.34 -9.20 7.47
C TYR A 157 -17.85 -9.41 7.23
N TRP A 158 -17.13 -8.31 7.03
CA TRP A 158 -15.68 -8.32 6.95
C TRP A 158 -15.11 -6.93 7.28
N ASP A 159 -13.84 -6.91 7.67
CA ASP A 159 -13.11 -5.69 8.02
C ASP A 159 -12.09 -5.38 6.93
N GLU A 160 -12.06 -4.13 6.49
CA GLU A 160 -11.09 -3.60 5.52
C GLU A 160 -10.24 -2.51 6.21
N PRO A 161 -8.94 -2.76 6.45
CA PRO A 161 -8.06 -1.75 6.98
C PRO A 161 -7.64 -0.75 5.90
N PHE A 162 -7.67 0.53 6.23
CA PHE A 162 -7.20 1.60 5.36
C PHE A 162 -6.44 2.67 6.16
N LEU A 163 -5.76 3.56 5.46
CA LEU A 163 -4.94 4.61 6.05
C LEU A 163 -5.34 5.97 5.47
N ILE A 164 -5.61 6.93 6.35
CA ILE A 164 -5.79 8.33 5.96
C ILE A 164 -4.43 9.01 6.09
N VAL A 165 -3.96 9.60 5.00
CA VAL A 165 -2.66 10.26 4.89
C VAL A 165 -2.84 11.63 4.24
N ARG A 166 -1.96 12.58 4.55
CA ARG A 166 -1.96 13.86 3.83
C ARG A 166 -1.15 13.83 2.56
N VAL A 167 -0.03 13.10 2.56
CA VAL A 167 0.88 12.99 1.41
C VAL A 167 1.02 11.52 1.02
N ALA A 168 1.07 11.26 -0.28
CA ALA A 168 1.31 9.91 -0.81
C ALA A 168 2.65 9.41 -0.34
N THR A 169 2.66 8.24 0.28
CA THR A 169 3.85 7.54 0.73
C THR A 169 4.60 6.91 -0.44
N ASN A 170 4.89 7.69 -1.47
CA ASN A 170 5.60 7.24 -2.66
C ASN A 170 7.05 7.71 -2.62
N TYR A 171 7.68 7.53 -1.46
CA TYR A 171 9.13 7.60 -1.44
C TYR A 171 9.68 6.48 -2.29
N HIS A 172 10.54 6.83 -3.23
CA HIS A 172 11.37 5.84 -3.85
C HIS A 172 12.72 6.47 -4.19
N LEU A 173 13.76 6.02 -3.51
CA LEU A 173 15.11 6.27 -3.97
C LEU A 173 15.25 5.55 -5.31
N THR A 174 15.55 6.28 -6.38
CA THR A 174 15.76 5.67 -7.71
C THR A 174 17.20 5.19 -7.85
N SER A 175 17.42 4.19 -8.71
CA SER A 175 18.77 3.69 -9.02
C SER A 175 19.70 4.82 -9.48
N ASP A 176 19.24 5.68 -10.40
CA ASP A 176 20.01 6.86 -10.85
C ASP A 176 20.44 7.78 -9.71
N LYS A 177 19.55 7.99 -8.73
CA LYS A 177 19.82 8.88 -7.60
C LYS A 177 20.79 8.24 -6.61
N LEU A 178 20.62 6.94 -6.36
CA LEU A 178 21.56 6.15 -5.57
C LEU A 178 22.97 6.17 -6.20
N GLU A 179 23.08 5.95 -7.51
CA GLU A 179 24.35 5.98 -8.24
C GLU A 179 25.02 7.35 -8.16
N ARG A 180 24.26 8.44 -8.23
CA ARG A 180 24.80 9.80 -8.12
C ARG A 180 25.29 10.12 -6.71
N LEU A 181 24.54 9.69 -5.68
CA LEU A 181 24.90 9.94 -4.27
C LEU A 181 26.07 9.09 -3.82
N TYR A 182 26.08 7.80 -4.20
CA TYR A 182 27.11 6.85 -3.84
C TYR A 182 27.50 5.96 -5.02
N PRO A 183 28.36 6.43 -5.94
CA PRO A 183 28.81 5.64 -7.10
C PRO A 183 29.46 4.30 -6.74
N LEU A 184 29.96 4.18 -5.49
CA LEU A 184 30.58 2.97 -4.95
C LEU A 184 29.62 1.76 -4.95
N VAL A 185 28.30 1.97 -4.90
CA VAL A 185 27.31 0.88 -4.95
C VAL A 185 27.49 -0.03 -6.16
N LEU A 186 27.86 0.53 -7.31
CA LEU A 186 28.10 -0.24 -8.53
C LEU A 186 29.28 -1.20 -8.41
N ARG A 187 30.24 -0.90 -7.52
CA ARG A 187 31.42 -1.73 -7.27
C ARG A 187 31.18 -2.77 -6.18
N LEU A 188 30.31 -2.47 -5.23
CA LEU A 188 30.00 -3.35 -4.08
C LEU A 188 28.86 -4.33 -4.38
N ARG A 189 28.01 -4.01 -5.35
CA ARG A 189 26.85 -4.82 -5.70
C ARG A 189 27.25 -6.21 -6.24
N PRO A 190 26.64 -7.30 -5.72
CA PRO A 190 26.72 -8.63 -6.31
C PRO A 190 26.19 -8.69 -7.75
N GLU A 191 26.76 -9.53 -8.62
CA GLU A 191 26.33 -9.62 -10.03
C GLU A 191 24.87 -10.06 -10.20
N ASP A 192 24.33 -10.80 -9.23
CA ASP A 192 22.98 -11.37 -9.21
C ASP A 192 21.93 -10.45 -8.56
N GLN A 193 22.32 -9.31 -7.98
CA GLN A 193 21.39 -8.35 -7.40
C GLN A 193 21.30 -7.07 -8.21
N THR A 194 20.07 -6.60 -8.41
CA THR A 194 19.78 -5.30 -9.02
C THR A 194 19.83 -4.17 -7.98
N LEU A 195 20.03 -2.93 -8.44
CA LEU A 195 19.96 -1.78 -7.53
C LEU A 195 18.57 -1.60 -6.92
N ALA A 196 17.51 -1.97 -7.64
CA ALA A 196 16.15 -1.91 -7.13
C ALA A 196 15.96 -2.84 -5.92
N GLU A 197 16.45 -4.08 -6.02
CA GLU A 197 16.41 -5.04 -4.90
C GLU A 197 17.23 -4.55 -3.69
N ILE A 198 18.38 -3.92 -3.91
CA ILE A 198 19.20 -3.33 -2.83
C ILE A 198 18.49 -2.15 -2.15
N ILE A 199 17.88 -1.28 -2.94
CA ILE A 199 17.10 -0.14 -2.45
C ILE A 199 15.94 -0.63 -1.57
N GLU A 200 15.21 -1.63 -2.04
CA GLU A 200 14.11 -2.24 -1.30
C GLU A 200 14.61 -2.94 -0.04
N ALA A 201 15.63 -3.78 -0.13
CA ALA A 201 16.19 -4.49 1.02
C ALA A 201 16.73 -3.54 2.09
N SER A 202 17.39 -2.45 1.70
CA SER A 202 17.91 -1.46 2.65
C SER A 202 16.80 -0.63 3.33
N TRP A 203 15.71 -0.36 2.61
CA TRP A 203 14.52 0.26 3.17
C TRP A 203 13.91 -0.63 4.25
N GLU A 204 13.68 -1.90 3.92
CA GLU A 204 12.96 -2.85 4.77
C GLU A 204 13.75 -3.24 6.02
N ASN A 205 15.08 -3.39 5.92
CA ASN A 205 15.93 -3.94 6.97
C ASN A 205 16.60 -2.89 7.87
N TYR A 206 16.74 -1.64 7.42
CA TYR A 206 17.43 -0.60 8.20
C TYR A 206 16.56 0.65 8.33
N LEU A 207 16.30 1.34 7.22
CA LEU A 207 15.73 2.69 7.30
C LEU A 207 14.31 2.70 7.87
N ARG A 208 13.42 1.82 7.39
CA ARG A 208 12.05 1.76 7.92
C ARG A 208 12.01 1.38 9.41
N PRO A 209 12.69 0.30 9.87
CA PRO A 209 12.77 0.00 11.30
C PRO A 209 13.28 1.17 12.15
N ASP A 210 14.30 1.89 11.67
CA ASP A 210 14.85 3.05 12.41
C ASP A 210 13.85 4.21 12.48
N LEU A 211 13.14 4.52 11.40
CA LEU A 211 12.05 5.51 11.38
C LEU A 211 10.92 5.11 12.35
N GLU A 212 10.46 3.85 12.27
CA GLU A 212 9.39 3.31 13.12
C GLU A 212 9.79 3.31 14.60
N SER A 213 11.06 3.03 14.92
CA SER A 213 11.59 3.09 16.30
C SER A 213 11.51 4.49 16.92
N LYS A 214 11.54 5.53 16.09
CA LYS A 214 11.36 6.93 16.48
C LYS A 214 9.89 7.38 16.45
N GLY A 215 8.97 6.46 16.17
CA GLY A 215 7.55 6.78 16.00
C GLY A 215 7.24 7.57 14.73
N ILE A 216 8.20 7.65 13.79
CA ILE A 216 8.02 8.33 12.51
C ILE A 216 7.50 7.31 11.52
N ARG A 217 6.26 7.50 11.07
CA ARG A 217 5.67 6.67 10.03
C ARG A 217 6.07 7.22 8.66
N PRO A 218 6.33 6.37 7.64
CA PRO A 218 6.68 6.83 6.30
C PRO A 218 5.72 7.87 5.71
N ASN A 219 4.43 7.79 6.05
CA ASN A 219 3.39 8.71 5.59
C ASN A 219 3.38 10.09 6.28
N GLN A 220 4.17 10.28 7.33
CA GLN A 220 4.32 11.57 8.01
C GLN A 220 5.45 12.42 7.39
N ILE A 221 6.19 11.88 6.44
CA ILE A 221 7.39 12.51 5.90
C ILE A 221 7.01 13.54 4.82
N LYS A 222 7.18 14.82 5.13
CA LYS A 222 6.81 15.92 4.22
C LYS A 222 7.77 16.12 3.05
N SER A 223 9.06 15.84 3.25
CA SER A 223 10.09 16.06 2.25
C SER A 223 11.04 14.88 2.16
N TRP A 224 11.06 14.28 0.96
CA TRP A 224 11.87 13.12 0.60
C TRP A 224 13.36 13.46 0.44
N GLU A 225 13.70 14.73 0.21
CA GLU A 225 15.06 15.19 -0.09
C GLU A 225 16.06 14.91 1.04
N ARG A 226 15.58 14.82 2.29
CA ARG A 226 16.41 14.51 3.46
C ARG A 226 16.50 13.01 3.74
N LEU A 227 15.55 12.22 3.25
CA LEU A 227 15.61 10.76 3.32
C LEU A 227 16.62 10.18 2.34
N ASP A 228 16.83 10.80 1.17
CA ASP A 228 17.70 10.22 0.15
C ASP A 228 19.13 9.94 0.65
N PRO A 229 19.81 10.87 1.36
CA PRO A 229 21.16 10.59 1.87
C PRO A 229 21.18 9.44 2.87
N ALA A 230 20.18 9.35 3.76
CA ALA A 230 20.10 8.28 4.75
C ALA A 230 19.77 6.92 4.10
N HIS A 231 18.85 6.88 3.14
CA HIS A 231 18.51 5.65 2.42
C HIS A 231 19.65 5.19 1.52
N ALA A 232 20.34 6.12 0.86
CA ALA A 232 21.46 5.78 0.02
C ALA A 232 22.67 5.30 0.85
N ALA A 233 22.89 5.87 2.04
CA ALA A 233 23.86 5.34 3.00
C ALA A 233 23.44 3.95 3.53
N ALA A 234 22.15 3.72 3.78
CA ALA A 234 21.61 2.41 4.15
C ALA A 234 21.84 1.36 3.05
N CYS A 235 21.72 1.73 1.77
CA CYS A 235 22.03 0.85 0.63
C CYS A 235 23.49 0.39 0.67
N VAL A 236 24.43 1.32 0.88
CA VAL A 236 25.85 0.97 0.95
C VAL A 236 26.14 0.14 2.20
N TYR A 237 25.58 0.51 3.35
CA TYR A 237 25.73 -0.25 4.58
C TYR A 237 25.19 -1.68 4.45
N HIS A 238 24.04 -1.86 3.81
CA HIS A 238 23.47 -3.18 3.50
C HIS A 238 24.47 -4.02 2.71
N LEU A 239 24.98 -3.50 1.60
CA LEU A 239 25.97 -4.21 0.75
C LEU A 239 27.22 -4.61 1.53
N VAL A 240 27.73 -3.69 2.35
CA VAL A 240 28.96 -3.92 3.13
C VAL A 240 28.76 -4.96 4.24
N VAL A 241 27.61 -4.95 4.92
CA VAL A 241 27.36 -5.88 6.03
C VAL A 241 26.93 -7.27 5.56
N THR A 242 26.33 -7.39 4.37
CA THR A 242 25.94 -8.68 3.80
C THR A 242 27.10 -9.42 3.14
N ASP A 243 28.17 -8.72 2.76
CA ASP A 243 29.35 -9.35 2.20
C ASP A 243 30.35 -9.74 3.30
N GLU A 244 30.37 -11.04 3.63
CA GLU A 244 31.25 -11.62 4.67
C GLU A 244 32.75 -11.42 4.41
N ARG A 245 33.14 -11.01 3.19
CA ARG A 245 34.54 -10.78 2.82
C ARG A 245 35.03 -9.37 3.15
N GLN A 246 34.14 -8.47 3.57
CA GLN A 246 34.49 -7.08 3.83
C GLN A 246 35.36 -6.94 5.09
N ASP A 247 36.28 -5.99 5.05
CA ASP A 247 37.12 -5.66 6.20
C ASP A 247 36.25 -5.13 7.35
N PRO A 248 36.41 -5.64 8.60
CA PRO A 248 35.60 -5.18 9.74
C PRO A 248 35.70 -3.68 10.01
N GLY A 249 36.86 -3.06 9.74
CA GLY A 249 37.04 -1.61 9.88
C GLY A 249 36.22 -0.84 8.84
N PHE A 250 36.11 -1.37 7.62
CA PHE A 250 35.25 -0.81 6.58
C PHE A 250 33.76 -0.95 6.90
N VAL A 251 33.34 -2.08 7.48
CA VAL A 251 31.97 -2.27 7.99
C VAL A 251 31.62 -1.24 9.06
N GLU A 252 32.50 -1.04 10.05
CA GLU A 252 32.27 -0.08 11.13
C GLU A 252 32.28 1.38 10.64
N GLN A 253 33.10 1.69 9.62
CA GLN A 253 33.07 3.00 8.96
C GLN A 253 31.69 3.29 8.35
N TRP A 254 31.11 2.33 7.64
CA TRP A 254 29.79 2.51 7.00
C TRP A 254 28.64 2.48 8.00
N ARG A 255 28.76 1.69 9.07
CA ARG A 255 27.83 1.76 10.20
C ARG A 255 27.81 3.17 10.81
N THR A 256 28.99 3.75 11.05
CA THR A 256 29.12 5.12 11.59
C THR A 256 28.56 6.15 10.61
N MET A 257 28.84 6.00 9.32
CA MET A 257 28.30 6.89 8.29
C MET A 257 26.77 6.84 8.23
N TYR A 258 26.19 5.64 8.24
CA TYR A 258 24.74 5.46 8.25
C TYR A 258 24.10 6.07 9.51
N ALA A 259 24.66 5.77 10.69
CA ALA A 259 24.20 6.37 11.94
C ALA A 259 24.27 7.91 11.91
N HIS A 260 25.35 8.48 11.36
CA HIS A 260 25.47 9.92 11.20
C HIS A 260 24.40 10.51 10.27
N GLN A 261 24.07 9.84 9.15
CA GLN A 261 22.98 10.29 8.28
C GLN A 261 21.62 10.20 8.97
N LEU A 262 21.37 9.16 9.78
CA LEU A 262 20.18 9.08 10.61
C LEU A 262 20.10 10.21 11.63
N ASP A 263 21.21 10.56 12.29
CA ASP A 263 21.25 11.67 13.24
C ASP A 263 20.91 13.00 12.56
N LEU A 264 21.45 13.26 11.36
CA LEU A 264 21.12 14.45 10.57
C LEU A 264 19.65 14.47 10.14
N LEU A 265 19.15 13.30 9.73
CA LEU A 265 17.76 13.08 9.35
C LEU A 265 16.84 13.40 10.55
N PHE A 266 17.09 12.84 11.73
CA PHE A 266 16.27 13.04 12.93
C PHE A 266 16.44 14.41 13.60
N ALA A 267 17.61 15.05 13.49
CA ALA A 267 17.82 16.41 13.98
C ALA A 267 16.93 17.44 13.26
N SER A 268 16.41 17.07 12.10
CA SER A 268 15.62 17.93 11.22
C SER A 268 14.12 17.87 11.58
N VAL A 269 13.75 18.19 12.83
CA VAL A 269 12.37 18.02 13.40
C VAL A 269 11.26 18.64 12.53
N PHE A 270 11.52 19.82 11.97
CA PHE A 270 10.62 20.57 11.08
C PHE A 270 10.31 19.87 9.75
N PHE A 271 11.03 18.80 9.40
CA PHE A 271 10.79 18.01 8.19
C PHE A 271 9.78 16.87 8.40
N TRP A 272 9.47 16.53 9.65
CA TRP A 272 8.64 15.38 10.01
C TRP A 272 7.22 15.74 10.40
N TYR A 273 7.01 16.95 10.91
CA TYR A 273 5.73 17.37 11.47
C TYR A 273 5.23 18.65 10.81
N ASP A 274 3.91 18.84 10.79
CA ASP A 274 3.33 20.14 10.49
C ASP A 274 3.34 21.04 11.71
N ASP A 275 3.71 22.30 11.52
CA ASP A 275 3.64 23.33 12.57
C ASP A 275 2.19 23.53 13.06
N ASN A 276 1.22 22.98 12.34
CA ASN A 276 -0.21 22.97 12.66
C ASN A 276 -0.72 21.66 13.28
N ASP A 277 0.11 20.62 13.46
CA ASP A 277 -0.29 19.41 14.18
C ASP A 277 -0.15 19.65 15.69
N SER A 278 -1.31 19.87 16.35
CA SER A 278 -1.42 19.95 17.81
C SER A 278 -1.05 18.64 18.53
N GLU A 279 -0.76 17.57 17.78
CA GLU A 279 -0.23 16.29 18.25
C GLU A 279 1.30 16.22 18.08
N THR A 280 2.00 17.33 18.26
CA THR A 280 3.42 17.20 18.62
C THR A 280 3.45 16.40 19.91
N PRO A 281 4.00 15.16 19.96
CA PRO A 281 4.23 14.51 21.25
C PRO A 281 5.12 15.50 22.00
N GLY A 282 4.61 16.04 23.10
CA GLY A 282 5.20 17.19 23.77
C GLY A 282 6.66 16.94 24.09
N ILE A 283 7.55 17.31 23.17
CA ILE A 283 8.90 17.72 23.49
C ILE A 283 8.63 19.00 24.24
N SER A 284 8.42 18.86 25.54
CA SER A 284 8.20 20.01 26.41
C SER A 284 9.32 21.01 26.12
N ASP A 285 9.01 22.30 26.11
CA ASP A 285 9.99 23.39 25.99
C ASP A 285 11.18 23.23 26.99
N HIS A 286 11.00 22.37 27.99
CA HIS A 286 11.99 21.94 28.95
C HIS A 286 13.13 21.07 28.37
N ASP A 287 12.88 20.25 27.35
CA ASP A 287 13.89 19.38 26.71
C ASP A 287 14.76 20.14 25.71
N PHE A 288 14.21 21.17 25.06
CA PHE A 288 14.97 21.99 24.11
C PHE A 288 16.02 22.85 24.82
N ARG A 289 15.70 23.38 26.01
CA ARG A 289 16.63 24.24 26.78
C ARG A 289 17.74 23.49 27.51
N GLN A 290 17.60 22.19 27.77
CA GLN A 290 18.69 21.42 28.39
C GLN A 290 19.83 21.09 27.40
N ARG A 291 19.57 21.10 26.08
CA ARG A 291 20.60 20.85 25.07
C ARG A 291 21.47 22.06 24.73
N GLU A 292 21.05 23.28 25.06
CA GLU A 292 21.89 24.48 24.90
C GLU A 292 22.88 24.69 26.05
N ILE A 293 22.76 23.95 27.16
CA ILE A 293 23.65 24.09 28.33
C ILE A 293 24.92 23.22 28.22
N PHE A 294 25.02 22.36 27.19
CA PHE A 294 26.20 21.51 26.94
C PHE A 294 26.93 21.85 25.63
N ARG A 295 27.08 23.14 25.32
CA ARG A 295 28.09 23.64 24.37
C ARG A 295 29.24 24.32 25.10
#